data_AF-A0AAN6TQ47-F1
#
_entry.id   AF-A0AAN6TQ47-F1
#
_cell.length_a   1.000
_cell.length_b   1.000
_cell.length_c   1.000
_cell.angle_alpha   90.00
_cell.angle_beta   90.00
_cell.angle_gamma   90.00
#
_symmetry.space_group_name_H-M   'P 1'
#
loop_
_entity.id
_entity.type
_entity.pdbx_description
1 polymer ?
#
loop_
_entity_poly.entity_id
_entity_poly.type
_entity_poly.pdbx_seq_one_letter_code
_entity_poly.pdbx_strand_id
1 'polypeptide(L)' 'MEWPPFSPDLNSIESCWNWMKDWIEDRYGLEEKPSYEKLRQYVKEAWEALPDDDLWELLASMPDR' A
#
# COMPACT_ATOMS: atom_id res chain seq x y z
N MET A 1 -20.11 10.92 9.29
CA MET A 1 -19.17 11.12 8.18
C MET A 1 -19.61 10.17 7.08
N GLU A 2 -20.46 10.66 6.18
CA GLU A 2 -20.93 9.88 5.03
C GLU A 2 -19.90 10.05 3.92
N TRP A 3 -19.19 8.98 3.58
CA TRP A 3 -18.26 8.95 2.45
C TRP A 3 -19.08 8.93 1.15
N PRO A 4 -18.83 9.85 0.21
CA PRO A 4 -19.57 9.83 -1.05
C PRO A 4 -19.20 8.59 -1.85
N PRO A 5 -20.18 7.93 -2.49
CA PRO A 5 -19.88 6.82 -3.38
C PRO A 5 -19.11 7.39 -4.59
N PHE A 6 -17.97 6.76 -4.93
CA PHE A 6 -17.13 7.07 -6.10
C PHE A 6 -16.14 8.25 -6.00
N SER A 7 -15.38 8.36 -4.91
CA SER A 7 -14.14 9.18 -4.90
C SER A 7 -12.88 8.30 -4.86
N PRO A 8 -12.39 7.79 -6.01
CA PRO A 8 -11.16 7.01 -6.09
C PRO A 8 -9.93 7.79 -5.59
N ASP A 9 -9.93 9.13 -5.70
CA ASP A 9 -8.87 10.02 -5.20
C ASP A 9 -8.71 10.03 -3.66
N LEU A 10 -9.67 9.48 -2.93
CA LEU A 10 -9.73 9.41 -1.46
C LEU A 10 -9.47 8.01 -0.90
N ASN A 11 -8.99 7.07 -1.72
CA ASN A 11 -8.72 5.72 -1.25
C ASN A 11 -7.26 5.59 -0.81
N SER A 12 -6.98 5.93 0.46
CA SER A 12 -5.64 5.87 1.08
C SER A 12 -4.90 4.57 0.82
N ILE A 13 -5.66 3.49 0.60
CA ILE A 13 -5.14 2.17 0.27
C ILE A 13 -4.29 2.16 -1.00
N GLU A 14 -4.52 3.03 -1.99
CA GLU A 14 -3.68 3.09 -3.21
C GLU A 14 -2.26 3.56 -2.90
N SER A 15 -2.12 4.48 -1.95
CA SER A 15 -0.79 4.91 -1.49
C SER A 15 -0.10 3.82 -0.69
N CYS A 16 -0.84 3.06 0.13
CA CYS A 16 -0.33 1.86 0.78
C CYS A 16 0.16 0.84 -0.26
N TRP A 17 -0.61 0.62 -1.32
CA TRP A 17 -0.23 -0.31 -2.38
C TRP A 17 1.02 0.14 -3.13
N ASN A 18 1.19 1.44 -3.38
CA ASN A 18 2.41 1.98 -3.98
C ASN A 18 3.63 1.72 -3.09
N TRP A 19 3.55 2.07 -1.81
CA TRP A 19 4.64 1.80 -0.87
C TRP A 19 4.98 0.31 -0.75
N MET A 20 3.96 -0.55 -0.69
CA MET A 20 4.18 -2.00 -0.60
C MET A 20 4.84 -2.55 -1.86
N LYS A 21 4.53 -2.02 -3.06
CA LYS A 21 5.19 -2.42 -4.30
C LYS A 21 6.67 -2.06 -4.26
N ASP A 22 6.99 -0.83 -3.89
CA ASP A 22 8.38 -0.35 -3.79
C ASP A 22 9.18 -1.20 -2.79
N TRP A 23 8.59 -1.47 -1.61
CA TRP A 23 9.21 -2.31 -0.58
C TRP A 23 9.48 -3.75 -1.05
N ILE A 24 8.54 -4.35 -1.78
CA ILE A 24 8.69 -5.71 -2.32
C ILE A 24 9.81 -5.73 -3.37
N GLU A 25 9.84 -4.73 -4.25
CA GLU A 25 10.88 -4.59 -5.28
C GLU A 25 12.27 -4.42 -4.66
N ASP A 26 12.41 -3.57 -3.64
CA ASP A 26 13.67 -3.36 -2.93
C ASP A 26 14.19 -4.62 -2.22
N ARG A 27 13.28 -5.40 -1.61
CA ARG A 27 13.66 -6.56 -0.79
C ARG A 27 13.90 -7.82 -1.61
N TYR A 28 13.07 -8.11 -2.60
CA TYR A 28 13.13 -9.38 -3.35
C TYR A 28 13.60 -9.20 -4.80
N GLY A 29 13.72 -7.95 -5.26
CA GLY A 29 13.99 -7.64 -6.67
C GLY A 29 12.76 -7.84 -7.55
N LEU A 30 12.95 -7.63 -8.85
CA LEU A 30 11.93 -7.85 -9.87
C LEU A 30 11.85 -9.34 -10.25
N GLU A 31 11.27 -10.17 -9.38
CA GLU A 31 10.88 -11.52 -9.77
C GLU A 31 9.64 -11.44 -10.68
N GLU A 32 9.81 -11.64 -11.99
CA GLU A 32 8.68 -11.72 -12.90
C GLU A 32 7.86 -13.00 -12.62
N LYS A 33 6.62 -12.81 -12.17
CA LYS A 33 5.60 -13.87 -11.93
C LYS A 33 5.99 -14.86 -10.81
N PRO A 34 6.12 -14.40 -9.55
CA PRO A 34 6.28 -15.30 -8.42
C PRO A 34 5.09 -16.26 -8.32
N SER A 35 5.31 -17.43 -7.71
CA SER A 35 4.20 -18.33 -7.37
C SER A 35 3.20 -17.62 -6.45
N TYR A 36 1.95 -18.06 -6.44
CA TYR A 36 0.93 -17.46 -5.58
C TYR A 36 1.31 -17.47 -4.09
N GLU A 37 1.97 -18.54 -3.63
CA GLU A 37 2.45 -18.63 -2.25
C GLU A 37 3.51 -17.58 -1.92
N LYS A 38 4.48 -17.39 -2.82
CA LYS A 38 5.50 -16.33 -2.69
C LYS A 38 4.87 -14.95 -2.72
N LEU A 39 3.99 -14.68 -3.69
CA LEU A 39 3.30 -13.40 -3.78
C LEU A 39 2.54 -13.09 -2.49
N ARG A 40 1.81 -14.07 -1.96
CA ARG A 40 1.08 -13.94 -0.70
C ARG A 40 2.01 -13.66 0.47
N GLN A 41 3.19 -14.28 0.50
CA GLN A 41 4.21 -14.00 1.50
C GLN A 41 4.72 -12.56 1.38
N TYR A 42 5.12 -12.12 0.19
CA TYR A 42 5.64 -10.77 -0.05
C TYR A 42 4.66 -9.69 0.37
N VAL A 43 3.39 -9.83 -0.03
CA VAL A 43 2.33 -8.88 0.34
C VAL A 43 2.12 -8.83 1.84
N LYS A 44 2.18 -9.97 2.54
CA LYS A 44 2.06 -10.00 4.01
C LYS A 44 3.22 -9.32 4.70
N GLU A 45 4.45 -9.63 4.29
CA GLU A 45 5.63 -9.03 4.90
C GLU A 45 5.69 -7.52 4.63
N ALA A 46 5.30 -7.08 3.42
CA ALA A 46 5.18 -5.66 3.09
C ALA A 46 4.10 -4.97 3.92
N TRP A 47 2.96 -5.62 4.15
CA TRP A 47 1.89 -5.09 4.98
C TRP A 47 2.31 -4.95 6.44
N GLU A 48 3.05 -5.92 6.98
CA GLU A 48 3.60 -5.86 8.34
C GLU A 48 4.75 -4.86 8.50
N ALA A 49 5.44 -4.53 7.40
CA ALA A 49 6.51 -3.55 7.38
C ALA A 49 6.04 -2.11 7.18
N LEU A 50 4.78 -1.89 6.78
CA LEU A 50 4.22 -0.56 6.61
C LEU A 50 4.31 0.21 7.93
N PRO A 51 5.00 1.37 7.97
CA PRO A 51 5.03 2.21 9.15
C PRO A 51 3.66 2.85 9.40
N ASP A 52 3.09 2.57 10.57
CA ASP A 52 1.79 3.12 10.97
C ASP A 52 1.78 4.65 10.95
N ASP A 53 2.88 5.31 11.33
CA ASP A 53 3.00 6.77 11.34
C ASP A 53 2.88 7.39 9.92
N ASP A 54 3.49 6.79 8.90
CA ASP A 54 3.39 7.30 7.52
C ASP A 54 1.98 7.13 6.96
N LEU A 55 1.26 6.07 7.37
CA LEU A 55 -0.14 5.86 7.00
C LEU A 55 -1.05 6.95 7.60
N TRP A 56 -0.80 7.35 8.83
CA TRP A 56 -1.54 8.43 9.50
C TRP A 56 -1.27 9.80 8.88
N GLU A 57 -0.01 10.12 8.56
CA GLU A 57 0.32 11.37 7.86
C GLU A 57 -0.32 11.41 6.47
N LEU A 58 -0.29 10.30 5.75
CA LEU A 58 -0.88 10.22 4.41
C LEU A 58 -2.41 10.37 4.46
N LEU A 59 -3.08 9.70 5.40
CA LEU A 59 -4.51 9.89 5.68
C LEU A 59 -4.85 11.33 6.09
N ALA A 60 -4.00 11.98 6.89
CA ALA A 60 -4.17 13.36 7.32
C ALA A 60 -3.97 14.36 6.18
N SER A 61 -3.19 14.02 5.15
CA SER A 61 -2.92 14.88 3.97
C SER A 61 -3.98 14.79 2.86
N MET A 62 -4.85 13.76 2.89
CA MET A 62 -5.91 13.56 1.89
C MET A 62 -7.02 14.65 1.84
N PRO A 63 -7.39 15.35 2.92
CA PRO A 63 -8.38 16.43 2.86
C PRO A 63 -7.91 17.68 2.09
N ASP A 64 -6.60 17.81 1.86
CA ASP A 64 -5.97 18.98 1.21
C ASP A 64 -5.66 18.75 -0.29
N ARG A 65 -6.10 17.63 -0.89
CA ARG A 65 -5.92 17.31 -2.32
C ARG A 65 -7.17 17.51 -3.16
#